data_AF-A0A496URP5-F1
#
_entry.id   AF-A0A496URP5-F1
#
_cell.length_a   1.000
_cell.length_b   1.000
_cell.length_c   1.000
_cell.angle_alpha   90.00
_cell.angle_beta   90.00
_cell.angle_gamma   90.00
#
_symmetry.space_group_name_H-M   'P 1'
#
loop_
_entity.id
_entity.type
_entity.pdbx_description
1 polymer ?
#
loop_
_entity_poly.entity_id
_entity_poly.type
_entity_poly.pdbx_seq_one_letter_code
_entity_poly.pdbx_strand_id
1 'polypeptide(L)'
;MHDTTAIAVHADPDRHVLPDGLMVLVWVALLILTALTVGASVWFPGRVGITAAVIITPIKAALILMYFMHLKYEKPVFRWMFLTAAVILAVIMGLTLFDYTYR
;
A
#
# COMPACT_ATOMS: atom_id res chain seq x y z
N MET A 1 -40.58 -17.37 43.55
CA MET A 1 -40.20 -15.96 43.42
C MET A 1 -38.75 -15.90 43.85
N HIS A 2 -37.83 -15.76 42.90
CA HIS A 2 -36.36 -15.85 42.94
C HIS A 2 -35.88 -16.78 41.83
N ASP A 3 -34.87 -16.32 41.09
CA ASP A 3 -34.21 -16.90 39.91
C ASP A 3 -34.80 -16.54 38.53
N THR A 4 -34.96 -15.23 38.32
CA THR A 4 -34.89 -14.62 36.98
C THR A 4 -33.42 -14.43 36.61
N THR A 5 -32.91 -15.39 35.84
CA THR A 5 -31.96 -15.18 34.74
C THR A 5 -30.71 -14.34 35.04
N ALA A 6 -29.65 -15.05 35.44
CA ALA A 6 -28.33 -14.83 34.84
C ALA A 6 -28.45 -14.68 33.30
N ILE A 7 -27.41 -14.15 32.63
CA ILE A 7 -27.27 -13.91 31.17
C ILE A 7 -28.23 -12.85 30.60
N ALA A 8 -27.86 -11.56 30.56
CA ALA A 8 -26.89 -11.05 29.57
C ALA A 8 -25.91 -10.04 30.18
N VAL A 9 -24.82 -10.60 30.72
CA VAL A 9 -23.50 -9.98 30.73
C VAL A 9 -23.03 -9.79 29.27
N HIS A 10 -22.16 -8.79 29.08
CA HIS A 10 -21.47 -8.37 27.85
C HIS A 10 -22.12 -7.19 27.11
N ALA A 11 -22.09 -6.02 27.76
CA ALA A 11 -21.71 -4.83 27.02
C ALA A 11 -20.35 -5.13 26.36
N ASP A 12 -20.25 -4.91 25.05
CA ASP A 12 -19.02 -5.04 24.26
C ASP A 12 -18.42 -3.64 24.09
N PRO A 13 -17.70 -3.07 25.09
CA PRO A 13 -16.76 -1.99 24.82
C PRO A 13 -15.49 -2.63 24.26
N ASP A 14 -14.80 -1.92 23.36
CA ASP A 14 -13.46 -2.29 22.87
C ASP A 14 -13.42 -3.17 21.62
N ARG A 15 -14.23 -2.84 20.61
CA ARG A 15 -13.73 -2.94 19.24
C ARG A 15 -12.59 -1.93 19.06
N HIS A 16 -11.38 -2.36 19.38
CA HIS A 16 -10.14 -1.71 18.93
C HIS A 16 -10.08 -1.80 17.39
N VAL A 17 -10.89 -0.98 16.73
CA VAL A 17 -10.61 -0.54 15.37
C VAL A 17 -9.25 0.14 15.43
N LEU A 18 -8.30 -0.36 14.64
CA LEU A 18 -6.98 0.23 14.48
C LEU A 18 -7.13 1.76 14.42
N PRO A 19 -6.25 2.54 15.06
CA PRO A 19 -6.43 3.99 15.15
C PRO A 19 -6.63 4.57 13.74
N ASP A 20 -7.86 5.03 13.45
CA ASP A 20 -8.27 5.51 12.13
C ASP A 20 -7.32 6.59 11.59
N GLY A 21 -6.70 7.34 12.51
CA GLY A 21 -5.69 8.35 12.21
C GLY A 21 -4.45 7.82 11.47
N LEU A 22 -4.03 6.57 11.67
CA LEU A 22 -2.89 6.00 10.94
C LEU A 22 -3.23 5.81 9.46
N MET A 23 -4.45 5.37 9.14
CA MET A 23 -4.90 5.19 7.76
C MET A 23 -5.00 6.53 7.04
N VAL A 24 -5.51 7.56 7.73
CA VAL A 24 -5.58 8.94 7.21
C VAL A 24 -4.18 9.51 6.96
N LEU A 25 -3.22 9.28 7.86
CA LEU A 25 -1.84 9.73 7.69
C LEU A 25 -1.19 9.11 6.45
N VAL A 26 -1.36 7.79 6.26
CA VAL A 26 -0.82 7.08 5.08
C VAL A 26 -1.53 7.56 3.81
N TRP A 27 -2.84 7.82 3.87
CA TRP A 27 -3.59 8.39 2.76
C TRP A 27 -3.01 9.74 2.30
N VAL A 28 -2.72 10.64 3.24
CA VAL A 28 -2.07 11.93 2.93
C VAL A 28 -0.67 11.72 2.34
N ALA A 29 0.12 10.79 2.87
CA ALA A 29 1.43 10.45 2.31
C ALA A 29 1.33 9.95 0.85
N LEU A 30 0.31 9.15 0.52
CA LEU A 30 0.06 8.68 -0.85
C LEU A 30 -0.33 9.83 -1.79
N LEU A 31 -1.12 10.79 -1.31
CA LEU A 31 -1.45 11.98 -2.10
C LEU A 31 -0.20 12.82 -2.38
N ILE A 32 0.67 13.01 -1.40
CA ILE A 32 1.94 13.73 -1.58
C ILE A 32 2.82 13.02 -2.60
N LEU A 33 3.00 11.68 -2.50
CA LEU A 33 3.76 10.91 -3.48
C LEU A 33 3.16 11.01 -4.89
N THR A 34 1.84 11.02 -4.98
CA THR A 34 1.14 11.16 -6.27
C THR A 34 1.36 12.55 -6.86
N ALA A 35 1.23 13.61 -6.06
CA ALA A 35 1.51 14.98 -6.48
C ALA A 35 2.96 15.15 -6.91
N LEU A 36 3.92 14.52 -6.21
CA LEU A 36 5.32 14.51 -6.59
C LEU A 36 5.56 13.82 -7.93
N THR A 37 4.86 12.71 -8.18
CA THR A 37 4.96 11.97 -9.45
C THR A 37 4.39 12.78 -10.62
N VAL A 38 3.23 13.42 -10.43
CA VAL A 38 2.62 14.30 -11.43
C VAL A 38 3.50 15.53 -11.66
N GLY A 39 4.01 16.14 -10.59
CA GLY A 39 4.95 17.25 -10.66
C GLY A 39 6.22 16.88 -11.43
N ALA A 40 6.83 15.72 -11.15
CA ALA A 40 7.98 15.23 -11.91
C ALA A 40 7.65 15.07 -13.41
N SER A 41 6.46 14.59 -13.74
CA SER A 41 6.02 14.45 -15.13
C SER A 41 5.74 15.79 -15.83
N VAL A 42 5.31 16.82 -15.11
CA VAL A 42 4.98 18.14 -15.67
C VAL A 42 6.23 19.02 -15.82
N TRP A 43 7.08 19.05 -14.80
CA TRP A 43 8.24 19.94 -14.75
C TRP A 43 9.50 19.35 -15.42
N PHE A 44 9.63 18.02 -15.50
CA PHE A 44 10.77 17.34 -16.12
C PHE A 44 10.32 16.39 -17.24
N PRO A 45 9.79 16.91 -18.36
CA PRO A 45 9.39 16.08 -19.48
C PRO A 45 10.58 15.31 -20.05
N GLY A 46 10.34 14.05 -20.45
CA GLY A 46 11.35 13.17 -21.04
C GLY A 46 11.94 12.15 -20.06
N ARG A 47 13.18 11.72 -20.31
CA ARG A 47 13.84 10.60 -19.58
C ARG A 47 13.90 10.81 -18.06
N VAL A 48 14.08 12.05 -17.62
CA VAL A 48 14.20 12.39 -16.19
C VAL A 48 12.88 12.19 -15.45
N GLY A 49 11.76 12.69 -15.99
CA GLY A 49 10.44 12.47 -15.43
C GLY A 49 10.04 10.99 -15.41
N ILE A 50 10.36 10.23 -16.46
CA ILE A 50 10.10 8.78 -16.52
C ILE A 50 10.89 8.04 -15.42
N THR A 51 12.18 8.37 -15.27
CA THR A 51 13.03 7.74 -14.24
C THR A 51 12.50 8.05 -12.83
N ALA A 52 12.14 9.30 -12.57
CA ALA A 52 11.54 9.70 -11.29
C ALA A 52 10.22 8.96 -11.03
N ALA A 53 9.34 8.86 -12.03
CA ALA A 53 8.07 8.15 -11.90
C ALA A 53 8.25 6.66 -11.60
N VAL A 54 9.19 5.99 -12.28
CA VAL A 54 9.51 4.57 -12.05
C VAL A 54 10.06 4.32 -10.66
N ILE A 55 10.81 5.27 -10.07
CA ILE A 55 11.34 5.15 -8.70
C ILE A 55 10.26 5.42 -7.64
N ILE A 56 9.41 6.44 -7.83
CA ILE A 56 8.41 6.85 -6.84
C ILE A 56 7.23 5.87 -6.79
N THR A 57 6.86 5.29 -7.93
CA THR A 57 5.73 4.35 -8.04
C THR A 57 5.81 3.12 -7.12
N PRO A 58 6.93 2.37 -7.03
CA PRO A 58 7.01 1.22 -6.13
C PRO A 58 6.95 1.62 -4.65
N ILE A 59 7.44 2.81 -4.27
CA ILE A 59 7.32 3.32 -2.90
C ILE A 59 5.83 3.52 -2.56
N LYS A 60 5.08 4.16 -3.45
CA LYS A 60 3.61 4.32 -3.31
C LYS A 60 2.92 2.95 -3.16
N ALA A 61 3.27 1.99 -4.03
CA ALA A 61 2.69 0.65 -3.99
C ALA A 61 3.00 -0.09 -2.67
N ALA A 62 4.22 0.05 -2.14
CA ALA A 62 4.62 -0.53 -0.85
C ALA A 62 3.82 0.04 0.32
N LEU A 63 3.57 1.36 0.34
CA LEU A 63 2.72 1.98 1.37
C LEU A 63 1.28 1.46 1.30
N ILE A 64 0.70 1.36 0.10
CA ILE A 64 -0.66 0.79 -0.08
C ILE A 64 -0.72 -0.63 0.45
N LEU A 65 0.26 -1.45 0.09
CA LEU A 65 0.31 -2.85 0.46
C LEU A 65 0.43 -3.07 1.98
N MET A 66 1.34 -2.33 2.63
CA MET A 66 1.58 -2.50 4.06
C MET A 66 0.40 -2.06 4.92
N TYR A 67 -0.29 -0.98 4.53
CA TYR A 67 -1.29 -0.31 5.38
C TYR A 67 -2.73 -0.53 4.91
N PHE A 68 -3.06 -0.36 3.64
CA PHE A 68 -4.45 -0.50 3.15
C PHE A 68 -4.83 -1.97 2.93
N MET A 69 -3.91 -2.79 2.44
CA MET A 69 -4.14 -4.22 2.26
C MET A 69 -3.89 -5.05 3.53
N HIS A 70 -3.66 -4.41 4.68
CA HIS A 70 -3.40 -5.05 5.97
C HIS A 70 -2.28 -6.12 5.95
N LEU A 71 -1.39 -6.11 4.95
CA LEU A 71 -0.36 -7.15 4.79
C LEU A 71 0.64 -7.19 5.97
N LYS A 72 0.75 -6.08 6.70
CA LYS A 72 1.52 -6.02 7.95
C LYS A 72 0.90 -6.87 9.07
N TYR A 73 -0.42 -7.01 9.10
CA TYR A 73 -1.21 -7.70 10.12
C TYR A 73 -1.73 -9.08 9.68
N GLU A 74 -1.67 -9.37 8.38
CA GLU A 74 -2.05 -10.65 7.77
C GLU A 74 -0.99 -11.75 7.90
N LYS A 75 -1.40 -12.99 7.62
CA LYS A 75 -0.53 -14.18 7.68
C LYS A 75 0.71 -14.00 6.78
N PRO A 76 1.90 -14.47 7.20
CA PRO A 76 3.14 -14.31 6.45
C PRO A 76 3.10 -14.92 5.04
N VAL A 77 2.22 -15.90 4.80
CA VAL A 77 2.01 -16.52 3.47
C VAL A 77 1.55 -15.50 2.42
N PHE A 78 0.61 -14.60 2.76
CA PHE A 78 0.16 -13.56 1.84
C PHE A 78 1.28 -12.58 1.49
N ARG A 79 2.16 -12.31 2.46
CA ARG A 79 3.33 -11.44 2.27
C ARG A 79 4.30 -12.02 1.25
N TRP A 80 4.61 -13.31 1.36
CA TRP A 80 5.48 -14.01 0.41
C TRP A 80 4.85 -14.12 -0.97
N MET A 81 3.57 -14.47 -1.06
CA MET A 81 2.85 -14.57 -2.34
C MET A 81 2.89 -13.25 -3.12
N PHE A 82 2.62 -12.13 -2.43
CA PHE A 82 2.68 -10.81 -3.06
C PHE A 82 4.11 -10.40 -3.41
N LEU A 83 5.09 -10.66 -2.55
CA LEU A 83 6.50 -10.38 -2.87
C LEU A 83 6.94 -11.14 -4.13
N THR A 84 6.57 -12.40 -4.28
CA THR A 84 6.85 -13.17 -5.50
C THR A 84 6.19 -12.54 -6.72
N ALA A 85 4.91 -12.14 -6.63
CA ALA A 85 4.23 -11.45 -7.72
C ALA A 85 4.89 -10.11 -8.09
N ALA A 86 5.31 -9.34 -7.08
CA ALA A 86 6.02 -8.06 -7.26
C ALA A 86 7.40 -8.25 -7.91
N VAL A 87 8.13 -9.31 -7.55
CA VAL A 87 9.41 -9.66 -8.18
C VAL A 87 9.20 -10.03 -9.65
N ILE A 88 8.21 -10.87 -9.96
CA ILE A 88 7.89 -11.23 -11.35
C ILE A 88 7.54 -9.99 -12.16
N LEU A 89 6.69 -9.11 -11.62
CA LEU A 89 6.34 -7.83 -12.24
C LEU A 89 7.59 -6.96 -12.48
N ALA A 90 8.46 -6.84 -11.48
CA ALA A 90 9.68 -6.04 -11.59
C ALA A 90 10.63 -6.57 -12.67
N VAL A 91 10.76 -7.90 -12.80
CA VAL A 91 11.56 -8.53 -13.86
C VAL A 91 10.98 -8.23 -15.24
N ILE A 92 9.68 -8.44 -15.44
CA ILE A 92 9.01 -8.17 -16.72
C ILE A 92 9.12 -6.69 -17.09
N MET A 93 8.88 -5.80 -16.11
CA MET A 93 8.99 -4.36 -16.31
C MET A 93 10.43 -3.95 -16.66
N GLY A 94 11.43 -4.50 -15.97
CA GLY A 94 12.84 -4.25 -16.26
C GLY A 94 13.23 -4.69 -17.67
N LEU A 95 12.80 -5.88 -18.10
CA LEU A 95 13.02 -6.39 -19.46
C LEU A 95 12.34 -5.50 -20.50
N THR A 96 11.12 -5.02 -20.24
CA THR A 96 10.37 -4.15 -21.14
C THR A 96 11.06 -2.79 -21.30
N LEU A 97 11.57 -2.22 -20.22
CA LEU A 97 12.32 -0.95 -20.25
C LEU A 97 13.67 -1.11 -20.97
N PHE A 98 14.32 -2.27 -20.79
CA PHE A 98 15.54 -2.59 -21.52
C PHE A 98 15.27 -2.71 -23.02
N ASP A 99 14.24 -3.44 -23.43
CA ASP A 99 13.82 -3.54 -24.83
C ASP A 99 13.51 -2.15 -25.43
N TYR A 100 12.76 -1.32 -24.70
CA TYR A 100 12.45 0.05 -25.11
C TYR A 100 13.70 0.93 -25.31
N THR A 101 14.76 0.74 -24.53
CA THR A 101 15.97 1.56 -24.68
C THR A 101 16.91 1.10 -25.79
N TYR A 102 16.76 -0.15 -26.26
CA TYR A 102 17.59 -0.75 -27.31
C TYR A 102 16.93 -0.73 -28.70
N ARG A 103 15.70 -0.21 -28.82
CA ARG A 103 15.04 0.10 -30.10
C ARG A 103 15.23 1.56 -30.49
#